data_AF-A0A9D7DYE9-F1
#
_entry.id   AF-A0A9D7DYE9-F1
#
_cell.length_a   1.000
_cell.length_b   1.000
_cell.length_c   1.000
_cell.angle_alpha   90.00
_cell.angle_beta   90.00
_cell.angle_gamma   90.00
#
_symmetry.space_group_name_H-M   'P 1'
#
loop_
_entity.id
_entity.type
_entity.pdbx_description
1 polymer ?
#
loop_
_entity_poly.entity_id
_entity_poly.type
_entity_poly.pdbx_seq_one_letter_code
_entity_poly.pdbx_strand_id
1 'polypeptide(L)'
;MAAGSLDVQEASRLLAELEQPNRGTLYCKVSPKGAISLYGLQRMPVTLYVEQWDRLLGFADELRKFMKDHDTEFKRKEPKA
;
A
#
# COMPACT_ATOMS: atom_id res chain seq x y z
N MET A 1 29.36 -25.16 -16.78
CA MET A 1 28.42 -24.47 -15.87
C MET A 1 28.35 -23.02 -16.33
N ALA A 2 27.33 -22.64 -17.11
CA ALA A 2 27.17 -21.26 -17.56
C ALA A 2 26.23 -20.55 -16.58
N ALA A 3 26.80 -19.85 -15.60
CA ALA A 3 26.06 -18.85 -14.85
C ALA A 3 25.85 -17.67 -15.80
N GLY A 4 24.75 -17.68 -16.52
CA GLY A 4 24.35 -16.58 -17.40
C GLY A 4 24.23 -15.30 -16.57
N SER A 5 24.96 -14.27 -16.97
CA SER A 5 24.79 -12.92 -16.44
C SER A 5 23.35 -12.50 -16.68
N LEU A 6 22.54 -12.45 -15.62
CA LEU A 6 21.20 -11.90 -15.67
C LEU A 6 21.32 -10.43 -16.06
N ASP A 7 20.64 -10.05 -17.14
CA ASP A 7 20.53 -8.66 -17.54
C ASP A 7 19.84 -7.86 -16.41
N VAL A 8 20.29 -6.62 -16.16
CA VAL A 8 19.79 -5.79 -15.05
C VAL A 8 18.28 -5.56 -15.17
N GLN A 9 17.73 -5.56 -16.38
CA GLN A 9 16.29 -5.43 -16.61
C GLN A 9 15.54 -6.72 -16.27
N GLU A 10 16.11 -7.89 -16.60
CA GLU A 10 15.55 -9.19 -16.22
C GLU A 10 15.58 -9.40 -14.69
N ALA A 11 16.69 -9.02 -14.04
CA ALA A 11 16.79 -9.05 -12.59
C ALA A 11 15.75 -8.14 -11.91
N SER A 12 15.58 -6.91 -12.42
CA SER A 12 14.58 -5.96 -11.91
C SER A 12 13.15 -6.45 -12.12
N ARG A 13 12.88 -7.11 -13.24
CA ARG A 13 11.56 -7.68 -13.55
C ARG A 13 11.23 -8.86 -12.64
N LEU A 14 12.19 -9.76 -12.43
CA LEU A 14 12.03 -10.91 -11.54
C LEU A 14 11.83 -10.49 -10.09
N LEU A 15 12.54 -9.45 -9.62
CA LEU A 15 12.30 -8.85 -8.31
C LEU A 15 10.89 -8.26 -8.22
N ALA A 16 10.42 -7.53 -9.23
CA ALA A 16 9.06 -6.99 -9.25
C ALA A 16 7.97 -8.08 -9.30
N GLU A 17 8.26 -9.26 -9.87
CA GLU A 17 7.35 -10.43 -9.86
C GLU A 17 7.33 -11.15 -8.51
N LEU A 18 8.49 -11.29 -7.85
CA LEU A 18 8.60 -11.88 -6.51
C LEU A 18 8.06 -10.97 -5.40
N GLU A 19 8.13 -9.65 -5.61
CA GLU A 19 7.60 -8.64 -4.71
C GLU A 19 6.08 -8.44 -4.83
N GLN A 20 5.37 -9.21 -5.66
CA GLN A 20 3.90 -9.15 -5.65
C GLN A 20 3.40 -9.69 -4.31
N PRO A 21 3.05 -8.81 -3.35
CA PRO A 21 2.73 -9.28 -2.03
C PRO A 21 1.34 -9.90 -2.09
N ASN A 22 1.16 -10.95 -1.29
CA ASN A 22 -0.09 -11.67 -1.16
C ASN A 22 -1.26 -10.68 -1.03
N ARG A 23 -2.31 -10.90 -1.83
CA ARG A 23 -3.55 -10.10 -1.78
C ARG A 23 -3.97 -9.92 -0.32
N GLY A 24 -3.97 -8.69 0.17
CA GLY A 24 -4.34 -8.34 1.56
C GLY A 24 -3.20 -7.81 2.42
N THR A 25 -1.94 -7.92 2.01
CA THR A 25 -0.82 -7.28 2.72
C THR A 25 -0.62 -5.86 2.19
N LEU A 26 -0.54 -4.88 3.09
CA LEU A 26 -0.25 -3.49 2.73
C LEU A 26 1.21 -3.34 2.31
N TYR A 27 1.45 -2.58 1.23
CA TYR A 27 2.80 -2.25 0.76
C TYR A 27 2.81 -0.91 0.03
N CYS A 28 3.97 -0.27 -0.05
CA CYS A 28 4.13 1.06 -0.65
C CYS A 28 5.09 1.04 -1.84
N LYS A 29 4.83 1.91 -2.83
CA LYS A 29 5.78 2.24 -3.91
C LYS A 29 5.88 3.75 -4.07
N VAL A 30 7.05 4.23 -4.48
CA VAL A 30 7.22 5.62 -4.95
C VAL A 30 6.76 5.69 -6.40
N SER A 31 5.81 6.57 -6.68
CA SER A 31 5.29 6.79 -8.03
C SER A 31 6.30 7.59 -8.89
N PRO A 32 6.20 7.55 -10.23
CA PRO A 32 7.03 8.38 -11.11
C PRO A 32 6.90 9.88 -10.88
N LYS A 33 5.84 10.33 -10.21
CA LYS A 33 5.60 11.74 -9.87
C LYS A 33 6.09 12.13 -8.48
N GLY A 34 6.79 11.24 -7.75
CA GLY A 34 7.31 11.51 -6.41
C GLY A 34 6.27 11.38 -5.28
N ALA A 35 5.09 10.86 -5.55
CA ALA A 35 4.08 10.55 -4.53
C ALA A 35 4.23 9.11 -3.99
N ILE A 36 3.71 8.85 -2.79
CA ILE A 36 3.66 7.50 -2.18
C ILE A 36 2.32 6.85 -2.54
N SER A 37 2.38 5.68 -3.17
CA SER A 37 1.23 4.83 -3.46
C SER A 37 1.16 3.64 -2.48
N LEU A 38 0.11 3.59 -1.66
CA LEU A 38 -0.21 2.50 -0.74
C LEU A 38 -1.16 1.50 -1.43
N TYR A 39 -0.74 0.24 -1.52
CA TYR A 39 -1.48 -0.87 -2.10
C TYR A 39 -1.96 -1.85 -1.02
N GLY A 40 -2.81 -2.80 -1.41
CA GLY A 40 -3.29 -3.88 -0.53
C GLY A 40 -4.54 -3.52 0.28
N LEU A 41 -4.94 -2.24 0.33
CA LEU A 41 -6.15 -1.78 1.03
C LEU A 41 -7.43 -2.01 0.21
N GLN A 42 -7.38 -1.73 -1.10
CA GLN A 42 -8.50 -1.85 -2.04
C GLN A 42 -7.96 -2.09 -3.46
N ARG A 43 -8.87 -2.21 -4.46
CA ARG A 43 -8.49 -2.46 -5.86
C ARG A 43 -7.53 -1.41 -6.43
N MET A 44 -7.73 -0.15 -6.06
CA MET A 44 -6.89 0.98 -6.49
C MET A 44 -5.96 1.42 -5.34
N PRO A 45 -4.71 1.78 -5.63
CA PRO A 45 -3.82 2.30 -4.60
C PRO A 45 -4.29 3.66 -4.10
N VAL A 46 -4.07 3.92 -2.81
CA VAL A 46 -4.19 5.27 -2.25
C VAL A 46 -2.87 5.98 -2.50
N THR A 47 -2.88 7.01 -3.35
CA THR A 47 -1.66 7.75 -3.69
C THR A 47 -1.75 9.18 -3.20
N LEU A 48 -0.82 9.59 -2.36
CA LEU A 48 -0.71 10.94 -1.80
C LEU A 48 0.75 11.40 -1.79
N TYR A 49 0.99 12.71 -1.82
CA TYR A 49 2.32 13.27 -1.60
C TYR A 49 2.72 13.16 -0.12
N VAL A 50 4.02 13.29 0.17
CA VAL A 50 4.57 13.09 1.52
C VAL A 50 3.91 14.02 2.53
N GLU A 51 3.72 15.30 2.21
CA GLU A 51 3.15 16.29 3.13
C GLU A 51 1.68 15.97 3.46
N GLN A 52 0.97 15.34 2.50
CA GLN A 52 -0.40 14.88 2.69
C GLN A 52 -0.45 13.65 3.60
N TRP A 53 0.51 12.73 3.46
CA TRP A 53 0.65 11.60 4.38
C TRP A 53 0.97 12.07 5.79
N ASP A 54 1.92 12.99 5.95
CA ASP A 54 2.26 13.55 7.27
C ASP A 54 1.05 14.18 7.95
N ARG A 55 0.26 14.98 7.19
CA ARG A 55 -0.99 15.56 7.71
C ARG A 55 -2.02 14.50 8.09
N LEU A 56 -2.21 13.48 7.25
CA LEU A 56 -3.17 12.39 7.52
C LEU A 56 -2.75 11.57 8.75
N LEU A 57 -1.46 11.25 8.87
CA LEU A 57 -0.91 10.52 9.99
C LEU A 57 -1.00 11.33 11.29
N GLY A 58 -0.80 12.64 11.22
CA GLY A 58 -1.07 13.55 12.34
C GLY A 58 -2.54 13.58 12.78
N PHE A 59 -3.47 13.34 11.86
CA PHE A 59 -4.92 13.26 12.13
C PHE A 59 -5.39 11.85 12.57
N ALA A 60 -4.47 10.88 12.69
CA ALA A 60 -4.85 9.47 12.89
C ALA A 60 -5.62 9.22 14.18
N ASP A 61 -5.29 9.90 15.28
CA ASP A 61 -5.95 9.70 16.57
C ASP A 61 -7.37 10.28 16.58
N GLU A 62 -7.58 11.42 15.93
CA GLU A 62 -8.90 12.04 15.76
C GLU A 62 -9.78 11.15 14.87
N LEU A 63 -9.21 10.58 13.81
CA LEU A 63 -9.90 9.60 12.97
C LEU A 63 -10.29 8.34 13.77
N ARG A 64 -9.41 7.82 14.62
CA ARG A 64 -9.72 6.68 15.52
C ARG A 64 -10.84 7.01 16.50
N LYS A 65 -10.81 8.21 17.09
CA LYS A 65 -11.86 8.68 17.99
C LYS A 65 -13.21 8.77 17.25
N PHE A 66 -13.22 9.40 16.08
CA PHE A 66 -14.43 9.50 15.26
C PHE A 66 -15.00 8.12 14.89
N MET A 67 -14.16 7.16 14.51
CA MET A 67 -14.62 5.80 14.22
C MET A 67 -15.26 5.11 15.45
N LYS A 68 -14.73 5.38 16.65
CA LYS A 68 -15.27 4.83 17.89
C LYS A 68 -16.60 5.48 18.27
N ASP A 69 -16.68 6.80 18.17
CA ASP A 69 -17.87 7.57 18.56
C ASP A 69 -19.07 7.25 17.66
N HIS A 70 -18.83 6.81 16.42
CA HIS A 70 -19.86 6.49 15.42
C HIS A 70 -19.93 4.98 15.07
N ASP A 71 -19.44 4.09 15.94
CA ASP A 71 -19.28 2.66 15.61
C ASP A 71 -20.55 1.98 15.07
N THR A 72 -21.72 2.34 15.62
CA THR A 72 -23.02 1.77 15.24
C THR A 72 -23.50 2.20 13.85
N GLU A 73 -22.93 3.26 13.27
CA GLU A 73 -23.33 3.79 11.96
C GLU A 73 -22.54 3.12 10.82
N PHE A 74 -21.40 2.50 11.11
CA PHE A 74 -20.53 1.94 10.09
C PHE A 74 -20.90 0.50 9.73
N LYS A 75 -21.02 0.24 8.43
CA LYS A 75 -21.06 -1.14 7.91
C LYS A 75 -19.65 -1.71 7.87
N ARG A 76 -19.37 -2.69 8.73
CA ARG A 76 -18.11 -3.44 8.67
C ARG A 76 -18.26 -4.59 7.68
N LYS A 77 -17.29 -4.73 6.77
CA LYS A 77 -17.18 -5.93 5.94
C LYS A 77 -16.64 -7.05 6.81
N GLU A 78 -17.32 -8.19 6.81
CA GLU A 78 -16.75 -9.41 7.38
C GLU A 78 -15.50 -9.81 6.60
N PRO A 79 -14.42 -10.23 7.29
CA PRO A 79 -13.28 -10.81 6.61
C PRO A 79 -13.75 -12.03 5.83
N LYS A 80 -13.46 -12.06 4.52
CA LYS A 80 -13.64 -13.28 3.74
C LYS A 80 -12.65 -14.32 4.28
N ALA A 81 -13.19 -15.41 4.83
CA ALA A 81 -12.44 -16.62 5.18
C ALA A 81 -11.72 -17.20 3.95
#